data_AF-A0A498DWC5-F1
#
_entry.id   AF-A0A498DWC5-F1
#
_cell.length_a   1.000
_cell.length_b   1.000
_cell.length_c   1.000
_cell.angle_alpha   90.00
_cell.angle_beta   90.00
_cell.angle_gamma   90.00
#
_symmetry.space_group_name_H-M   'P 1'
#
loop_
_entity.id
_entity.type
_entity.pdbx_description
1 polymer ?
#
loop_
_entity_poly.entity_id
_entity_poly.type
_entity_poly.pdbx_seq_one_letter_code
_entity_poly.pdbx_strand_id
1 'polypeptide(L)'
;MGDTPPDEFWGDTGSIPPAENVLTVKVLNRTNDKYPDDQVFWTFNDETHSIAEKDTVDMAANSAGRMTFHLGSPDGKLTDFIEFTVGDDVFNGNTTRVDGFGLKLAMRLKSHDGNDVQVGEDYSTFQQSREETIAQFKDEMPDEFDGLAAEDGSNILAPRSSPDFQDGGAHADYFKSYAESSGINASTAEIMGCSGALAEEAGKCSAVNRHVAHLSEGDWSDPAKYYQEGPANYYAKFWHDHGINNLAYGFPYDDFAGQSSFVSHNDPQWLAVAVGY
;
A
#
# COMPACT_ATOMS: atom_id res chain seq x y z
N MET A 1 3.09 -16.25 -5.29
CA MET A 1 3.67 -14.91 -5.45
C MET A 1 2.68 -14.11 -6.25
N GLY A 2 2.33 -12.91 -5.80
CA GLY A 2 1.45 -12.01 -6.56
C GLY A 2 2.07 -11.72 -7.93
N ASP A 3 1.26 -11.80 -8.97
CA ASP A 3 1.72 -11.70 -10.34
C ASP A 3 1.99 -10.26 -10.78
N THR A 4 3.09 -10.06 -11.50
CA THR A 4 3.45 -8.74 -12.04
C THR A 4 2.57 -8.42 -13.25
N PRO A 5 1.95 -7.23 -13.33
CA PRO A 5 1.21 -6.83 -14.51
C PRO A 5 2.06 -6.86 -15.80
N PRO A 6 1.50 -7.35 -16.92
CA PRO A 6 2.20 -7.39 -18.20
C PRO A 6 2.43 -5.97 -18.75
N ASP A 7 3.33 -5.80 -19.72
CA ASP A 7 3.61 -4.46 -20.30
C ASP A 7 2.36 -3.79 -20.89
N GLU A 8 1.44 -4.57 -21.46
CA GLU A 8 0.17 -4.05 -22.00
C GLU A 8 -0.71 -3.41 -20.91
N PHE A 9 -0.61 -3.87 -19.66
CA PHE A 9 -1.27 -3.22 -18.53
C PHE A 9 -0.73 -1.82 -18.30
N TRP A 10 0.47 -1.46 -18.70
CA TRP A 10 0.99 -0.10 -18.52
C TRP A 10 0.70 0.82 -19.71
N GLY A 11 0.11 0.28 -20.79
CA GLY A 11 -0.20 1.02 -22.01
C GLY A 11 1.06 1.45 -22.78
N ASP A 12 0.93 2.47 -23.63
CA ASP A 12 2.06 3.02 -24.39
C ASP A 12 2.93 3.93 -23.52
N THR A 13 3.83 3.33 -22.74
CA THR A 13 4.81 4.06 -21.92
C THR A 13 5.82 4.86 -22.75
N GLY A 14 5.99 4.53 -24.04
CA GLY A 14 6.83 5.30 -24.96
C GLY A 14 6.24 6.67 -25.33
N SER A 15 4.94 6.87 -25.08
CA SER A 15 4.26 8.15 -25.29
C SER A 15 4.35 9.12 -24.12
N ILE A 16 4.88 8.68 -22.96
CA ILE A 16 5.07 9.54 -21.79
C ILE A 16 6.06 10.65 -22.17
N PRO A 17 5.68 11.93 -22.04
CA PRO A 17 6.56 13.03 -22.43
C PRO A 17 7.83 13.03 -21.54
N PRO A 18 9.00 13.35 -22.12
CA PRO A 18 10.21 13.58 -21.33
C PRO A 18 9.96 14.64 -20.25
N ALA A 19 10.48 14.40 -19.04
CA ALA A 19 10.38 15.35 -17.95
C ALA A 19 11.13 16.65 -18.29
N GLU A 20 10.54 17.79 -17.93
CA GLU A 20 11.25 19.08 -17.90
C GLU A 20 11.82 19.35 -16.50
N ASN A 21 11.23 18.71 -15.47
CA ASN A 21 11.74 18.68 -14.10
C ASN A 21 12.49 17.37 -13.79
N VAL A 22 12.11 16.63 -12.73
CA VAL A 22 12.84 15.44 -12.27
C VAL A 22 12.31 14.17 -12.94
N LEU A 23 10.99 13.96 -12.96
CA LEU A 23 10.36 12.85 -13.67
C LEU A 23 8.94 13.21 -14.14
N THR A 24 8.44 12.53 -15.15
CA THR A 24 7.02 12.63 -15.52
C THR A 24 6.21 11.56 -14.79
N VAL A 25 5.21 11.95 -14.00
CA VAL A 25 4.20 11.03 -13.48
C VAL A 25 3.09 10.88 -14.52
N LYS A 26 2.72 9.64 -14.88
CA LYS A 26 1.60 9.30 -15.74
C LYS A 26 0.53 8.57 -14.93
N VAL A 27 -0.69 9.07 -14.89
CA VAL A 27 -1.82 8.39 -14.26
C VAL A 27 -2.57 7.57 -15.30
N LEU A 28 -2.85 6.31 -14.99
CA LEU A 28 -3.49 5.35 -15.88
C LEU A 28 -4.82 4.88 -15.29
N ASN A 29 -5.88 4.97 -16.09
CA ASN A 29 -7.17 4.39 -15.76
C ASN A 29 -7.14 2.87 -15.95
N ARG A 30 -7.24 2.11 -14.86
CA ARG A 30 -7.32 0.64 -14.84
C ARG A 30 -8.56 0.16 -14.09
N THR A 31 -9.63 0.92 -14.20
CA THR A 31 -10.91 0.66 -13.52
C THR A 31 -11.79 -0.39 -14.22
N ASN A 32 -11.25 -1.19 -15.16
CA ASN A 32 -11.99 -2.20 -15.91
C ASN A 32 -13.26 -1.65 -16.57
N ASP A 33 -13.11 -0.52 -17.27
CA ASP A 33 -14.19 0.23 -17.94
C ASP A 33 -15.32 0.72 -17.01
N LYS A 34 -15.14 0.66 -15.68
CA LYS A 34 -16.17 1.13 -14.72
C LYS A 34 -16.26 2.65 -14.66
N TYR A 35 -15.12 3.33 -14.74
CA TYR A 35 -15.08 4.78 -14.76
C TYR A 35 -14.40 5.25 -16.05
N PRO A 36 -15.03 6.14 -16.84
CA PRO A 36 -14.35 6.83 -17.92
C PRO A 36 -13.27 7.78 -17.38
N ASP A 37 -12.33 8.20 -18.23
CA ASP A 37 -11.19 9.05 -17.83
C ASP A 37 -11.59 10.41 -17.25
N ASP A 38 -12.78 10.93 -17.57
CA ASP A 38 -13.33 12.16 -16.99
C ASP A 38 -13.93 11.96 -15.58
N GLN A 39 -13.89 10.73 -15.07
CA GLN A 39 -14.31 10.33 -13.72
C GLN A 39 -13.21 9.66 -12.90
N VAL A 40 -11.99 9.62 -13.41
CA VAL A 40 -10.80 9.22 -12.64
C VAL A 40 -9.97 10.47 -12.40
N PHE A 41 -9.78 10.84 -11.14
CA PHE A 41 -9.12 12.08 -10.77
C PHE A 41 -7.85 11.81 -9.99
N TRP A 42 -6.94 12.76 -10.07
CA TRP A 42 -5.82 12.88 -9.16
C TRP A 42 -5.77 14.27 -8.55
N THR A 43 -5.24 14.35 -7.33
CA THR A 43 -4.99 15.59 -6.60
C THR A 43 -3.54 15.61 -6.12
N PHE A 44 -2.83 16.70 -6.43
CA PHE A 44 -1.46 16.94 -5.98
C PHE A 44 -1.19 18.45 -5.92
N ASN A 45 -0.51 18.92 -4.87
CA ASN A 45 -0.23 20.36 -4.64
C ASN A 45 -1.48 21.25 -4.76
N ASP A 46 -2.59 20.84 -4.16
CA ASP A 46 -3.89 21.53 -4.18
C ASP A 46 -4.53 21.69 -5.58
N GLU A 47 -3.95 21.07 -6.62
CA GLU A 47 -4.55 20.96 -7.95
C GLU A 47 -5.25 19.61 -8.10
N THR A 48 -6.44 19.62 -8.70
CA THR A 48 -7.23 18.41 -8.99
C THR A 48 -7.59 18.39 -10.45
N HIS A 49 -7.29 17.29 -11.13
CA HIS A 49 -7.63 17.08 -12.53
C HIS A 49 -8.17 15.68 -12.77
N SER A 50 -9.04 15.55 -13.78
CA SER A 50 -9.37 14.23 -14.33
C SER A 50 -8.27 13.76 -15.29
N ILE A 51 -8.15 12.45 -15.48
CA ILE A 51 -7.23 11.87 -16.48
C ILE A 51 -7.58 12.39 -17.89
N ALA A 52 -8.86 12.57 -18.21
CA ALA A 52 -9.28 13.12 -19.51
C ALA A 52 -8.81 14.56 -19.76
N GLU A 53 -8.64 15.35 -18.70
CA GLU A 53 -8.13 16.73 -18.78
C GLU A 53 -6.60 16.75 -18.83
N LYS A 54 -5.97 16.02 -17.91
CA LYS A 54 -4.52 16.03 -17.72
C LYS A 54 -4.11 14.72 -17.06
N ASP A 55 -3.53 13.81 -17.83
CA ASP A 55 -3.11 12.49 -17.34
C ASP A 55 -1.63 12.43 -16.91
N THR A 56 -0.93 13.57 -16.95
CA THR A 56 0.50 13.67 -16.61
C THR A 56 0.80 14.83 -15.69
N VAL A 57 1.82 14.65 -14.85
CA VAL A 57 2.41 15.67 -13.99
C VAL A 57 3.91 15.68 -14.21
N ASP A 58 4.46 16.79 -14.70
CA ASP A 58 5.91 17.00 -14.73
C ASP A 58 6.39 17.36 -13.31
N MET A 59 6.97 16.38 -12.63
CA MET A 59 7.16 16.40 -11.18
C MET A 59 8.51 17.03 -10.82
N ALA A 60 8.44 18.15 -10.11
CA ALA A 60 9.61 18.78 -9.49
C ALA A 60 10.00 18.11 -8.17
N ALA A 61 11.22 18.41 -7.72
CA ALA A 61 11.70 18.00 -6.41
C ALA A 61 10.75 18.47 -5.30
N ASN A 62 10.46 17.59 -4.35
CA ASN A 62 9.58 17.82 -3.21
C ASN A 62 9.99 16.94 -2.02
N SER A 63 9.70 17.39 -0.81
CA SER A 63 10.19 16.76 0.44
C SER A 63 9.16 15.89 1.16
N ALA A 64 7.90 15.89 0.73
CA ALA A 64 6.78 15.15 1.32
C ALA A 64 5.55 15.17 0.39
N GLY A 65 5.63 14.48 -0.73
CA GLY A 65 4.55 14.37 -1.70
C GLY A 65 3.51 13.32 -1.29
N ARG A 66 2.24 13.68 -1.41
CA ARG A 66 1.12 12.74 -1.44
C ARG A 66 0.27 13.07 -2.65
N MET A 67 0.14 12.11 -3.57
CA MET A 67 -0.77 12.22 -4.71
C MET A 67 -1.97 11.33 -4.43
N THR A 68 -3.14 11.96 -4.33
CA THR A 68 -4.40 11.28 -4.01
C THR A 68 -5.16 11.00 -5.29
N PHE A 69 -5.83 9.86 -5.37
CA PHE A 69 -6.65 9.44 -6.49
C PHE A 69 -8.11 9.32 -6.06
N HIS A 70 -9.03 9.59 -6.98
CA HIS A 70 -10.46 9.56 -6.71
C HIS A 70 -11.23 8.97 -7.89
N LEU A 71 -12.30 8.24 -7.60
CA LEU A 71 -13.21 7.70 -8.62
C LEU A 71 -14.62 8.29 -8.50
N GLY A 72 -15.21 8.63 -9.65
CA GLY A 72 -16.55 9.20 -9.79
C GLY A 72 -16.63 10.70 -9.44
N SER A 73 -15.98 11.12 -8.36
CA SER A 73 -15.91 12.53 -7.94
C SER A 73 -14.66 12.77 -7.07
N PRO A 74 -13.99 13.94 -7.18
CA PRO A 74 -12.92 14.32 -6.26
C PRO A 74 -13.34 14.36 -4.78
N ASP A 75 -14.61 14.64 -4.50
CA ASP A 75 -15.16 14.69 -3.12
C ASP A 75 -15.78 13.34 -2.70
N GLY A 76 -15.58 12.29 -3.49
CA GLY A 76 -16.15 10.96 -3.26
C GLY A 76 -15.44 10.16 -2.17
N LYS A 77 -16.07 9.06 -1.73
CA LYS A 77 -15.48 8.12 -0.76
C LYS A 77 -14.41 7.19 -1.36
N LEU A 78 -14.46 6.96 -2.67
CA LEU A 78 -13.55 6.08 -3.38
C LEU A 78 -12.25 6.83 -3.64
N THR A 79 -11.35 6.78 -2.66
CA THR A 79 -10.10 7.52 -2.68
C THR A 79 -8.98 6.72 -2.04
N ASP A 80 -7.76 6.92 -2.54
CA ASP A 80 -6.54 6.33 -2.02
C ASP A 80 -5.35 7.20 -2.45
N PHE A 81 -4.13 6.92 -2.00
CA PHE A 81 -2.98 7.75 -2.31
C PHE A 81 -1.66 6.98 -2.38
N ILE A 82 -0.70 7.58 -3.09
CA ILE A 82 0.71 7.21 -2.99
C ILE A 82 1.47 8.26 -2.19
N GLU A 83 2.56 7.83 -1.54
CA GLU A 83 3.46 8.71 -0.81
C GLU A 83 4.83 8.69 -1.49
N PHE A 84 5.47 9.86 -1.56
CA PHE A 84 6.79 9.96 -2.17
C PHE A 84 7.59 11.17 -1.70
N THR A 85 8.88 11.12 -1.97
CA THR A 85 9.82 12.23 -1.93
C THR A 85 10.60 12.19 -3.23
N VAL A 86 10.60 13.31 -3.95
CA VAL A 86 11.40 13.48 -5.17
C VAL A 86 12.57 14.39 -4.82
N GLY A 87 13.78 13.83 -4.80
CA GLY A 87 15.00 14.62 -4.70
C GLY A 87 15.40 15.18 -6.07
N ASP A 88 16.55 15.86 -6.13
CA ASP A 88 17.03 16.46 -7.39
C ASP A 88 17.30 15.43 -8.49
N ASP A 89 17.59 14.18 -8.13
CA ASP A 89 17.91 13.07 -9.05
C ASP A 89 17.53 11.69 -8.46
N VAL A 90 16.49 11.64 -7.63
CA VAL A 90 16.06 10.39 -6.97
C VAL A 90 14.57 10.40 -6.72
N PHE A 91 13.91 9.29 -7.03
CA PHE A 91 12.55 9.01 -6.60
C PHE A 91 12.59 8.09 -5.38
N ASN A 92 11.80 8.41 -4.35
CA ASN A 92 11.51 7.54 -3.23
C ASN A 92 10.00 7.49 -3.04
N GLY A 93 9.35 6.34 -3.07
CA GLY A 93 7.90 6.31 -2.88
C GLY A 93 7.31 4.91 -2.79
N ASN A 94 6.04 4.86 -2.41
CA ASN A 94 5.31 3.63 -2.15
C ASN A 94 3.80 3.81 -2.39
N THR A 95 3.11 2.72 -2.66
CA THR A 95 1.68 2.60 -2.31
C THR A 95 1.56 2.36 -0.80
N THR A 96 0.40 2.55 -0.18
CA THR A 96 0.26 2.30 1.27
C THR A 96 -1.09 1.75 1.66
N ARG A 97 -1.08 0.78 2.57
CA ARG A 97 -2.26 0.20 3.23
C ARG A 97 -2.17 0.37 4.74
N VAL A 98 -1.25 1.21 5.21
CA VAL A 98 -1.02 1.46 6.63
C VAL A 98 -2.28 2.00 7.31
N ASP A 99 -3.05 2.86 6.64
CA ASP A 99 -4.29 3.40 7.20
C ASP A 99 -5.54 2.67 6.69
N GLY A 100 -5.48 2.07 5.50
CA GLY A 100 -6.58 1.34 4.89
C GLY A 100 -6.39 1.12 3.38
N PHE A 101 -7.35 0.43 2.79
CA PHE A 101 -7.50 0.25 1.34
C PHE A 101 -8.73 1.01 0.86
N GLY A 102 -8.55 1.91 -0.10
CA GLY A 102 -9.63 2.61 -0.78
C GLY A 102 -9.75 2.20 -2.24
N LEU A 103 -8.64 2.23 -2.98
CA LEU A 103 -8.54 1.94 -4.41
C LEU A 103 -7.37 0.99 -4.68
N LYS A 104 -7.47 0.19 -5.73
CA LYS A 104 -6.32 -0.62 -6.20
C LYS A 104 -5.30 0.34 -6.82
N LEU A 105 -4.06 0.31 -6.37
CA LEU A 105 -2.97 1.14 -6.83
C LEU A 105 -1.74 0.28 -7.14
N ALA A 106 -1.14 0.54 -8.29
CA ALA A 106 0.18 0.02 -8.63
C ALA A 106 1.04 1.12 -9.24
N MET A 107 2.35 1.04 -9.00
CA MET A 107 3.35 1.94 -9.54
C MET A 107 4.33 1.17 -10.41
N ARG A 108 4.78 1.80 -11.50
CA ARG A 108 5.94 1.37 -12.29
C ARG A 108 6.91 2.53 -12.43
N LEU A 109 8.10 2.41 -11.87
CA LEU A 109 9.16 3.40 -11.97
C LEU A 109 10.18 2.98 -13.01
N LYS A 110 10.46 3.86 -13.97
CA LYS A 110 11.53 3.71 -14.94
C LYS A 110 12.60 4.76 -14.71
N SER A 111 13.87 4.34 -14.76
CA SER A 111 15.03 5.22 -14.71
C SER A 111 15.85 5.16 -16.00
N HIS A 112 16.63 6.20 -16.26
CA HIS A 112 17.43 6.33 -17.48
C HIS A 112 18.58 5.31 -17.55
N ASP A 113 19.04 4.79 -16.43
CA ASP A 113 20.07 3.74 -16.36
C ASP A 113 19.55 2.33 -16.69
N GLY A 114 18.25 2.21 -16.95
CA GLY A 114 17.59 0.98 -17.35
C GLY A 114 16.74 0.33 -16.27
N ASN A 115 16.84 0.76 -14.99
CA ASN A 115 16.00 0.25 -13.92
C ASN A 115 14.50 0.39 -14.26
N ASP A 116 13.72 -0.64 -13.91
CA ASP A 116 12.30 -0.79 -14.23
C ASP A 116 11.66 -1.66 -13.14
N VAL A 117 10.96 -1.03 -12.19
CA VAL A 117 10.43 -1.70 -11.00
C VAL A 117 8.94 -1.46 -10.87
N GLN A 118 8.20 -2.50 -10.45
CA GLN A 118 6.76 -2.46 -10.23
C GLN A 118 6.42 -2.86 -8.79
N VAL A 119 5.48 -2.14 -8.17
CA VAL A 119 5.00 -2.37 -6.78
C VAL A 119 3.52 -1.99 -6.66
N GLY A 120 2.84 -2.53 -5.65
CA GLY A 120 1.40 -2.31 -5.41
C GLY A 120 0.59 -3.60 -5.52
N GLU A 121 -0.72 -3.50 -5.71
CA GLU A 121 -1.57 -4.67 -5.92
C GLU A 121 -1.16 -5.45 -7.18
N ASP A 122 -1.28 -6.77 -7.11
CA ASP A 122 -0.94 -7.68 -8.20
C ASP A 122 -1.93 -7.63 -9.37
N TYR A 123 -1.53 -8.20 -10.51
CA TYR A 123 -2.34 -8.15 -11.72
C TYR A 123 -3.68 -8.86 -11.54
N SER A 124 -3.69 -9.99 -10.85
CA SER A 124 -4.89 -10.75 -10.54
C SER A 124 -5.93 -9.90 -9.77
N THR A 125 -5.50 -9.11 -8.80
CA THR A 125 -6.34 -8.17 -8.04
C THR A 125 -6.90 -7.06 -8.93
N PHE A 126 -6.08 -6.55 -9.85
CA PHE A 126 -6.53 -5.58 -10.85
C PHE A 126 -7.57 -6.16 -11.83
N GLN A 127 -7.62 -7.48 -12.05
CA GLN A 127 -8.64 -8.11 -12.90
C GLN A 127 -9.98 -8.33 -12.19
N GLN A 128 -10.00 -8.33 -10.86
CA GLN A 128 -11.22 -8.48 -10.09
C GLN A 128 -12.10 -7.23 -10.20
N SER A 129 -13.42 -7.41 -10.06
CA SER A 129 -14.29 -6.33 -9.63
C SER A 129 -13.99 -5.91 -8.18
N ARG A 130 -14.47 -4.73 -7.78
CA ARG A 130 -14.37 -4.30 -6.39
C ARG A 130 -15.07 -5.29 -5.45
N GLU A 131 -16.26 -5.75 -5.82
CA GLU A 131 -17.05 -6.68 -5.02
C GLU A 131 -16.31 -8.01 -4.80
N GLU A 132 -15.63 -8.52 -5.83
CA GLU A 132 -14.78 -9.72 -5.72
C GLU A 132 -13.58 -9.48 -4.80
N THR A 133 -12.90 -8.34 -4.90
CA THR A 133 -11.76 -8.01 -4.01
C THR A 133 -12.20 -7.90 -2.55
N ILE A 134 -13.33 -7.23 -2.28
CA ILE A 134 -13.87 -7.15 -0.92
C ILE A 134 -14.32 -8.53 -0.40
N ALA A 135 -14.94 -9.36 -1.25
CA ALA A 135 -15.34 -10.71 -0.87
C ALA A 135 -14.12 -11.58 -0.56
N GLN A 136 -13.08 -11.53 -1.39
CA GLN A 136 -11.85 -12.27 -1.17
C GLN A 136 -11.16 -11.87 0.13
N PHE A 137 -11.10 -10.57 0.44
CA PHE A 137 -10.59 -10.11 1.73
C PHE A 137 -11.35 -10.75 2.90
N LYS A 138 -12.68 -10.71 2.87
CA LYS A 138 -13.52 -11.29 3.94
C LYS A 138 -13.32 -12.81 4.06
N ASP A 139 -13.22 -13.52 2.94
CA ASP A 139 -13.06 -14.98 2.93
C ASP A 139 -11.69 -15.43 3.47
N GLU A 140 -10.66 -14.59 3.36
CA GLU A 140 -9.30 -14.90 3.81
C GLU A 140 -8.99 -14.41 5.24
N MET A 141 -9.88 -13.60 5.83
CA MET A 141 -9.70 -13.03 7.17
C MET A 141 -10.15 -13.99 8.29
N PRO A 142 -9.44 -14.02 9.43
CA PRO A 142 -9.99 -14.53 10.68
C PRO A 142 -11.13 -13.63 11.20
N ASP A 143 -12.03 -14.21 12.00
CA ASP A 143 -13.21 -13.54 12.57
C ASP A 143 -12.91 -12.16 13.21
N GLU A 144 -11.73 -11.99 13.84
CA GLU A 144 -11.35 -10.71 14.46
C GLU A 144 -11.18 -9.54 13.47
N PHE A 145 -11.04 -9.83 12.17
CA PHE A 145 -10.80 -8.85 11.11
C PHE A 145 -12.06 -8.61 10.24
N ASP A 146 -13.18 -9.30 10.50
CA ASP A 146 -14.43 -9.20 9.73
C ASP A 146 -14.98 -7.76 9.66
N GLY A 147 -14.81 -7.00 10.74
CA GLY A 147 -15.30 -5.62 10.88
C GLY A 147 -14.52 -4.58 10.08
N LEU A 148 -13.40 -4.96 9.44
CA LEU A 148 -12.53 -4.00 8.75
C LEU A 148 -13.09 -3.52 7.41
N ALA A 149 -13.82 -4.37 6.69
CA ALA A 149 -14.42 -4.01 5.41
C ALA A 149 -15.75 -3.26 5.61
N ALA A 150 -15.86 -2.05 5.06
CA ALA A 150 -17.07 -1.25 5.14
C ALA A 150 -18.28 -1.99 4.51
N GLU A 151 -19.46 -1.84 5.11
CA GLU A 151 -20.69 -2.49 4.61
C GLU A 151 -21.03 -2.10 3.18
N ASP A 152 -20.77 -0.84 2.80
CA ASP A 152 -20.98 -0.33 1.44
C ASP A 152 -19.83 -0.67 0.47
N GLY A 153 -18.83 -1.43 0.92
CA GLY A 153 -17.64 -1.80 0.16
C GLY A 153 -16.72 -0.63 -0.17
N SER A 154 -16.93 0.57 0.37
CA SER A 154 -16.18 1.77 -0.02
C SER A 154 -14.72 1.78 0.45
N ASN A 155 -14.36 0.98 1.46
CA ASN A 155 -13.00 0.83 1.96
C ASN A 155 -12.84 -0.43 2.81
N ILE A 156 -11.58 -0.75 3.12
CA ILE A 156 -11.19 -1.69 4.17
C ILE A 156 -10.25 -0.92 5.12
N LEU A 157 -10.61 -0.76 6.38
CA LEU A 157 -9.76 -0.13 7.38
C LEU A 157 -8.57 -1.03 7.72
N ALA A 158 -7.39 -0.45 7.91
CA ALA A 158 -6.31 -1.16 8.57
C ALA A 158 -6.65 -1.36 10.06
N PRO A 159 -6.16 -2.41 10.73
CA PRO A 159 -6.40 -2.61 12.16
C PRO A 159 -6.03 -1.40 13.02
N ARG A 160 -4.94 -0.69 12.70
CA ARG A 160 -4.54 0.53 13.42
C ARG A 160 -5.55 1.66 13.32
N SER A 161 -6.39 1.65 12.29
CA SER A 161 -7.45 2.64 12.03
C SER A 161 -8.83 2.16 12.49
N SER A 162 -8.96 0.87 12.82
CA SER A 162 -10.22 0.29 13.30
C SER A 162 -10.36 0.48 14.81
N PRO A 163 -11.53 0.94 15.30
CA PRO A 163 -11.80 1.06 16.74
C PRO A 163 -11.73 -0.29 17.47
N ASP A 164 -11.92 -1.42 16.78
CA ASP A 164 -11.93 -2.74 17.41
C ASP A 164 -10.56 -3.14 17.97
N PHE A 165 -9.47 -2.68 17.34
CA PHE A 165 -8.09 -2.96 17.77
C PHE A 165 -7.49 -1.83 18.61
N GLN A 166 -8.25 -0.76 18.90
CA GLN A 166 -7.84 0.30 19.81
C GLN A 166 -8.12 -0.05 21.27
N ASP A 167 -7.59 0.75 22.20
CA ASP A 167 -7.87 0.62 23.62
C ASP A 167 -9.38 0.67 23.91
N GLY A 168 -9.90 -0.40 24.53
CA GLY A 168 -11.33 -0.56 24.83
C GLY A 168 -12.18 -1.15 23.68
N GLY A 169 -11.58 -1.42 22.52
CA GLY A 169 -12.21 -2.13 21.41
C GLY A 169 -12.39 -3.63 21.66
N ALA A 170 -13.15 -4.29 20.78
CA ALA A 170 -13.47 -5.72 20.90
C ALA A 170 -12.24 -6.64 20.87
N HIS A 171 -11.17 -6.20 20.22
CA HIS A 171 -9.91 -6.91 19.99
C HIS A 171 -8.71 -6.19 20.61
N ALA A 172 -8.93 -5.34 21.62
CA ALA A 172 -7.88 -4.58 22.30
C ALA A 172 -6.75 -5.45 22.91
N ASP A 173 -7.06 -6.70 23.27
CA ASP A 173 -6.09 -7.66 23.83
C ASP A 173 -5.53 -8.66 22.78
N TYR A 174 -5.83 -8.49 21.48
CA TYR A 174 -5.50 -9.46 20.41
C TYR A 174 -4.03 -9.94 20.42
N PHE A 175 -3.09 -9.00 20.55
CA PHE A 175 -1.66 -9.35 20.57
C PHE A 175 -1.07 -9.56 21.97
N LYS A 176 -1.80 -9.21 23.03
CA LYS A 176 -1.24 -9.00 24.37
C LYS A 176 -0.46 -10.19 24.90
N SER A 177 -1.08 -11.37 24.92
CA SER A 177 -0.44 -12.59 25.45
C SER A 177 0.81 -12.98 24.65
N TYR A 178 0.83 -12.74 23.33
CA TYR A 178 1.94 -13.07 22.46
C TYR A 178 3.10 -12.09 22.60
N ALA A 179 2.80 -10.80 22.66
CA ALA A 179 3.81 -9.77 22.90
C ALA A 179 4.48 -9.97 24.27
N GLU A 180 3.69 -10.20 25.32
CA GLU A 180 4.19 -10.44 26.68
C GLU A 180 5.08 -11.70 26.76
N SER A 181 4.72 -12.79 26.08
CA SER A 181 5.53 -14.02 26.03
C SER A 181 6.87 -13.83 25.32
N SER A 182 6.94 -12.85 24.41
CA SER A 182 8.15 -12.44 23.69
C SER A 182 8.91 -11.31 24.41
N GLY A 183 8.51 -10.95 25.64
CA GLY A 183 9.15 -9.89 26.43
C GLY A 183 8.88 -8.47 25.94
N ILE A 184 7.83 -8.28 25.13
CA ILE A 184 7.41 -7.00 24.57
C ILE A 184 6.18 -6.51 25.33
N ASN A 185 6.33 -5.37 26.02
CA ASN A 185 5.24 -4.74 26.76
C ASN A 185 4.65 -3.58 25.95
N ALA A 186 3.71 -3.90 25.07
CA ALA A 186 2.99 -2.94 24.23
C ALA A 186 1.52 -3.37 24.08
N SER A 187 0.60 -2.41 23.95
CA SER A 187 -0.80 -2.71 23.67
C SER A 187 -1.00 -3.17 22.22
N THR A 188 -2.14 -3.80 21.91
CA THR A 188 -2.50 -4.12 20.52
C THR A 188 -2.50 -2.88 19.63
N ALA A 189 -2.98 -1.74 20.14
CA ALA A 189 -2.97 -0.47 19.41
C ALA A 189 -1.55 0.01 19.10
N GLU A 190 -0.63 -0.09 20.07
CA GLU A 190 0.79 0.24 19.88
C GLU A 190 1.48 -0.70 18.88
N ILE A 191 1.12 -1.99 18.89
CA ILE A 191 1.66 -3.00 17.97
C ILE A 191 1.16 -2.76 16.53
N MET A 192 -0.15 -2.59 16.33
CA MET A 192 -0.72 -2.31 15.00
C MET A 192 -0.24 -0.95 14.46
N GLY A 193 -0.04 0.02 15.35
CA GLY A 193 0.40 1.36 15.01
C GLY A 193 1.91 1.57 14.98
N CYS A 194 2.72 0.56 15.34
CA CYS A 194 4.14 0.69 15.64
C CYS A 194 4.49 1.97 16.42
N SER A 195 3.76 2.20 17.50
CA SER A 195 3.82 3.43 18.28
C SER A 195 4.16 3.15 19.74
N GLY A 196 4.22 4.20 20.57
CA GLY A 196 4.51 4.08 21.99
C GLY A 196 5.84 3.36 22.25
N ALA A 197 5.80 2.25 22.98
CA ALA A 197 6.99 1.43 23.27
C ALA A 197 7.70 0.87 22.02
N LEU A 198 7.04 0.88 20.85
CA LEU A 198 7.56 0.36 19.59
C LEU A 198 7.97 1.44 18.58
N ALA A 199 7.83 2.73 18.92
CA ALA A 199 8.03 3.86 18.00
C ALA A 199 9.46 4.04 17.46
N GLU A 200 10.46 3.38 18.04
CA GLU A 200 11.85 3.37 17.56
C GLU A 200 12.40 1.93 17.44
N GLU A 201 11.51 0.94 17.45
CA GLU A 201 11.84 -0.48 17.56
C GLU A 201 11.28 -1.25 16.35
N ALA A 202 11.67 -0.82 15.14
CA ALA A 202 11.15 -1.37 13.88
C ALA A 202 11.17 -2.90 13.83
N GLY A 203 12.31 -3.52 14.15
CA GLY A 203 12.43 -4.97 14.16
C GLY A 203 11.44 -5.67 15.11
N LYS A 204 11.24 -5.14 16.32
CA LYS A 204 10.28 -5.72 17.28
C LYS A 204 8.84 -5.52 16.80
N CYS A 205 8.48 -4.33 16.31
CA CYS A 205 7.13 -4.11 15.81
C CYS A 205 6.79 -5.06 14.66
N SER A 206 7.70 -5.17 13.68
CA SER A 206 7.53 -6.04 12.52
C SER A 206 7.51 -7.51 12.93
N ALA A 207 8.36 -7.92 13.89
CA ALA A 207 8.38 -9.29 14.39
C ALA A 207 7.08 -9.68 15.08
N VAL A 208 6.45 -8.78 15.86
CA VAL A 208 5.15 -9.07 16.49
C VAL A 208 4.04 -9.13 15.45
N ASN A 209 3.95 -8.15 14.55
CA ASN A 209 2.94 -8.13 13.49
C ASN A 209 3.02 -9.39 12.60
N ARG A 210 4.22 -9.89 12.32
CA ARG A 210 4.48 -11.07 11.47
C ARG A 210 4.49 -12.40 12.23
N HIS A 211 4.21 -12.39 13.53
CA HIS A 211 4.26 -13.55 14.42
C HIS A 211 5.63 -14.27 14.47
N VAL A 212 6.74 -13.54 14.43
CA VAL A 212 8.10 -14.09 14.55
C VAL A 212 8.88 -13.60 15.78
N ALA A 213 8.25 -12.81 16.66
CA ALA A 213 8.89 -12.27 17.87
C ALA A 213 9.39 -13.35 18.87
N HIS A 214 8.77 -14.53 18.86
CA HIS A 214 9.19 -15.68 19.67
C HIS A 214 10.41 -16.42 19.10
N LEU A 215 10.80 -16.14 17.85
CA LEU A 215 11.96 -16.71 17.19
C LEU A 215 13.22 -15.89 17.48
N SER A 216 14.37 -16.37 17.00
CA SER A 216 15.60 -15.60 17.08
C SER A 216 15.52 -14.34 16.22
N GLU A 217 16.21 -13.26 16.61
CA GLU A 217 16.20 -12.00 15.83
C GLU A 217 16.67 -12.19 14.38
N GLY A 218 17.55 -13.16 14.12
CA GLY A 218 17.98 -13.51 12.76
C GLY A 218 16.86 -14.05 11.88
N ASP A 219 15.78 -14.57 12.48
CA ASP A 219 14.60 -15.07 11.79
C ASP A 219 13.57 -13.97 11.51
N TRP A 220 13.71 -12.79 12.11
CA TRP A 220 12.76 -11.68 11.93
C TRP A 220 12.81 -11.07 10.52
N SER A 221 13.86 -11.41 9.75
CA SER A 221 14.05 -10.97 8.36
C SER A 221 13.82 -12.10 7.33
N ASP A 222 13.24 -13.24 7.73
CA ASP A 222 12.93 -14.36 6.84
C ASP A 222 11.43 -14.41 6.48
N PRO A 223 11.03 -13.97 5.26
CA PRO A 223 9.63 -13.93 4.87
C PRO A 223 8.93 -15.29 4.85
N ALA A 224 9.68 -16.39 4.73
CA ALA A 224 9.11 -17.73 4.76
C ALA A 224 8.53 -18.11 6.14
N LYS A 225 8.84 -17.32 7.19
CA LYS A 225 8.39 -17.55 8.57
C LYS A 225 7.25 -16.64 8.99
N TYR A 226 6.91 -15.63 8.19
CA TYR A 226 5.87 -14.68 8.57
C TYR A 226 4.49 -15.31 8.49
N TYR A 227 3.63 -14.90 9.42
CA TYR A 227 2.19 -15.19 9.44
C TYR A 227 1.83 -16.70 9.39
N GLN A 228 2.72 -17.57 9.86
CA GLN A 228 2.50 -19.02 9.89
C GLN A 228 1.52 -19.44 11.00
N GLU A 229 1.42 -18.63 12.06
CA GLU A 229 0.57 -18.86 13.23
C GLU A 229 0.02 -17.52 13.75
N GLY A 230 -1.03 -17.58 14.57
CA GLY A 230 -1.68 -16.42 15.17
C GLY A 230 -1.38 -16.27 16.67
N PRO A 231 -1.56 -15.06 17.24
CA PRO A 231 -2.07 -13.84 16.60
C PRO A 231 -1.06 -13.19 15.65
N ALA A 232 -1.52 -12.68 14.51
CA ALA A 232 -0.69 -12.02 13.51
C ALA A 232 -1.50 -10.90 12.82
N ASN A 233 -0.83 -9.98 12.13
CA ASN A 233 -1.51 -8.96 11.35
C ASN A 233 -1.95 -9.56 10.00
N TYR A 234 -3.07 -10.30 10.02
CA TYR A 234 -3.61 -10.97 8.84
C TYR A 234 -4.08 -9.99 7.76
N TYR A 235 -4.47 -8.76 8.14
CA TYR A 235 -4.68 -7.66 7.20
C TYR A 235 -3.42 -7.37 6.38
N ALA A 236 -2.26 -7.21 7.01
CA ALA A 236 -1.00 -7.00 6.28
C ALA A 236 -0.64 -8.21 5.42
N LYS A 237 -0.82 -9.43 5.95
CA LYS A 237 -0.61 -10.68 5.19
C LYS A 237 -1.41 -10.69 3.88
N PHE A 238 -2.68 -10.31 3.92
CA PHE A 238 -3.52 -10.24 2.72
C PHE A 238 -2.90 -9.36 1.63
N TRP A 239 -2.45 -8.15 1.97
CA TRP A 239 -1.83 -7.26 0.97
C TRP A 239 -0.49 -7.79 0.47
N HIS A 240 0.27 -8.52 1.28
CA HIS A 240 1.44 -9.23 0.76
C HIS A 240 1.05 -10.38 -0.17
N ASP A 241 0.02 -11.17 0.14
CA ASP A 241 -0.38 -12.29 -0.71
C ASP A 241 -0.86 -11.83 -2.08
N HIS A 242 -1.50 -10.66 -2.14
CA HIS A 242 -2.07 -10.01 -3.32
C HIS A 242 -1.26 -8.80 -3.82
N GLY A 243 0.02 -8.74 -3.43
CA GLY A 243 0.96 -7.68 -3.82
C GLY A 243 1.99 -8.16 -4.83
N ILE A 244 2.41 -7.28 -5.74
CA ILE A 244 3.47 -7.56 -6.72
C ILE A 244 4.74 -7.99 -5.97
N ASN A 245 5.30 -9.15 -6.31
CA ASN A 245 6.46 -9.76 -5.63
C ASN A 245 6.28 -9.95 -4.12
N ASN A 246 5.04 -10.04 -3.65
CA ASN A 246 4.68 -10.10 -2.24
C ASN A 246 5.11 -8.89 -1.41
N LEU A 247 5.26 -7.71 -2.04
CA LEU A 247 5.62 -6.47 -1.37
C LEU A 247 4.39 -5.60 -1.14
N ALA A 248 4.16 -5.20 0.11
CA ALA A 248 3.04 -4.35 0.50
C ALA A 248 3.36 -3.57 1.77
N TYR A 249 2.85 -2.34 1.87
CA TYR A 249 3.02 -1.53 3.07
C TYR A 249 1.76 -1.61 3.94
N GLY A 250 1.58 -2.74 4.64
CA GLY A 250 0.37 -3.07 5.40
C GLY A 250 0.37 -2.54 6.84
N PHE A 251 1.54 -2.19 7.39
CA PHE A 251 1.71 -1.55 8.69
C PHE A 251 2.98 -0.66 8.71
N PRO A 252 3.16 0.26 9.67
CA PRO A 252 4.17 1.33 9.56
C PRO A 252 5.64 0.90 9.46
N TYR A 253 5.99 -0.31 9.90
CA TYR A 253 7.36 -0.86 9.78
C TYR A 253 7.43 -2.09 8.87
N ASP A 254 6.54 -2.17 7.88
CA ASP A 254 6.61 -3.26 6.88
C ASP A 254 7.88 -3.18 6.01
N ASP A 255 8.52 -2.01 5.95
CA ASP A 255 9.81 -1.81 5.30
C ASP A 255 10.96 -2.55 5.99
N PHE A 256 10.79 -2.99 7.25
CA PHE A 256 11.76 -3.88 7.90
C PHE A 256 11.96 -5.15 7.08
N ALA A 257 13.23 -5.43 6.76
CA ALA A 257 13.65 -6.49 5.84
C ALA A 257 13.13 -6.33 4.39
N GLY A 258 12.81 -5.10 3.97
CA GLY A 258 12.46 -4.76 2.59
C GLY A 258 11.17 -5.40 2.10
N GLN A 259 10.13 -5.46 2.94
CA GLN A 259 8.86 -6.10 2.58
C GLN A 259 7.75 -5.10 2.20
N SER A 260 7.98 -3.80 2.36
CA SER A 260 7.05 -2.78 1.91
C SER A 260 7.06 -2.63 0.39
N SER A 261 6.03 -1.97 -0.16
CA SER A 261 5.96 -1.54 -1.56
C SER A 261 6.84 -0.31 -1.86
N PHE A 262 7.85 -0.05 -1.05
CA PHE A 262 8.76 1.08 -1.23
C PHE A 262 9.75 0.84 -2.37
N VAL A 263 9.88 1.83 -3.25
CA VAL A 263 10.89 1.89 -4.30
C VAL A 263 11.72 3.15 -4.14
N SER A 264 13.03 3.00 -4.29
CA SER A 264 13.99 4.10 -4.33
C SER A 264 14.96 3.88 -5.47
N HIS A 265 15.09 4.86 -6.36
CA HIS A 265 16.03 4.79 -7.46
C HIS A 265 16.47 6.18 -7.94
N ASN A 266 17.74 6.30 -8.31
CA ASN A 266 18.29 7.51 -8.91
C ASN A 266 17.89 7.63 -10.39
N ASP A 267 18.15 8.79 -10.98
CA ASP A 267 17.98 9.06 -12.41
C ASP A 267 16.58 8.68 -12.93
N PRO A 268 15.49 9.06 -12.21
CA PRO A 268 14.14 8.66 -12.57
C PRO A 268 13.72 9.34 -13.89
N GLN A 269 13.12 8.58 -14.79
CA GLN A 269 12.60 9.09 -16.05
C GLN A 269 11.09 9.36 -15.95
N TRP A 270 10.34 8.34 -15.53
CA TRP A 270 8.89 8.44 -15.36
C TRP A 270 8.39 7.47 -14.29
N LEU A 271 7.24 7.83 -13.73
CA LEU A 271 6.45 6.98 -12.83
C LEU A 271 5.07 6.81 -13.44
N ALA A 272 4.68 5.58 -13.78
CA ALA A 272 3.30 5.28 -14.11
C ALA A 272 2.54 4.83 -12.85
N VAL A 273 1.36 5.39 -12.62
CA VAL A 273 0.48 5.02 -11.50
C VAL A 273 -0.84 4.51 -12.06
N ALA A 274 -1.14 3.24 -11.83
CA ALA A 274 -2.38 2.61 -12.24
C ALA A 274 -3.44 2.74 -11.13
N VAL A 275 -4.62 3.26 -11.48
CA VAL A 275 -5.77 3.41 -10.59
C VAL A 275 -6.85 2.41 -11.00
N GLY A 276 -7.11 1.43 -10.14
CA GLY A 276 -8.05 0.33 -10.40
C GLY A 276 -9.34 0.40 -9.58
N TYR A 277 -10.29 -0.43 -9.98
CA TYR A 277 -11.59 -0.60 -9.32
C TYR A 277 -11.94 -2.08 -9.20
#